data_AF-A0AB94IFJ6-F1
#
_entry.id   AF-A0AB94IFJ6-F1
#
_cell.length_a   1.000
_cell.length_b   1.000
_cell.length_c   1.000
_cell.angle_alpha   90.00
_cell.angle_beta   90.00
_cell.angle_gamma   90.00
#
_symmetry.space_group_name_H-M   'P 1'
#
loop_
_entity.id
_entity.type
_entity.pdbx_description
1 polymer ?
#
loop_
_entity_poly.entity_id
_entity_poly.type
_entity_poly.pdbx_seq_one_letter_code
_entity_poly.pdbx_strand_id
1 'polypeptide(L)'
;MNQFYLVDVNVILMTGEYNKHGKLCARVMIGKETILVDRTPVQLLDDTLKYIGYDLNGAIVGAKEIIGDKKMCPVMVNPYKGICLFPNKSPKKEDCIWFNPDHIVDTKSRGYKTEVELSNGVSIIIDSKLSFFNTKLQTAYQLKRTSTQRGNHPNTLDFFIVPKNRNTLIKSKNGKYNFGSIA
;
A
#
# COMPACT_ATOMS: atom_id res chain seq x y z
N MET A 1 2.75 -6.67 27.62
CA MET A 1 2.95 -5.81 26.44
C MET A 1 2.15 -6.40 25.29
N ASN A 2 1.23 -5.65 24.69
CA ASN A 2 0.58 -6.13 23.46
C ASN A 2 1.64 -6.20 22.37
N GLN A 3 1.95 -7.42 21.92
CA GLN A 3 2.84 -7.62 20.79
C GLN A 3 2.08 -7.12 19.54
N PHE A 4 2.53 -6.00 18.97
CA PHE A 4 1.99 -5.47 17.73
C PHE A 4 2.95 -5.85 16.60
N TYR A 5 2.42 -6.46 15.54
CA TYR A 5 3.17 -6.76 14.33
C TYR A 5 2.80 -5.73 13.26
N LEU A 6 3.80 -5.23 12.53
CA LEU A 6 3.62 -4.28 11.44
C LEU A 6 4.10 -4.92 10.14
N VAL A 7 3.39 -4.67 9.05
CA VAL A 7 3.83 -5.12 7.72
C VAL A 7 5.11 -4.36 7.35
N ASP A 8 6.18 -5.12 7.07
CA ASP A 8 7.47 -4.59 6.65
C ASP A 8 7.86 -5.09 5.25
N VAL A 9 9.08 -4.73 4.82
CA VAL A 9 9.61 -5.04 3.49
C VAL A 9 9.83 -6.53 3.25
N ASN A 10 9.89 -7.36 4.30
CA ASN A 10 10.13 -8.79 4.19
C ASN A 10 8.83 -9.61 4.06
N VAL A 11 7.68 -8.97 4.21
CA VAL A 11 6.38 -9.61 4.03
C VAL A 11 6.18 -9.96 2.56
N ILE A 12 6.12 -11.25 2.28
CA ILE A 12 5.90 -11.82 0.94
C ILE A 12 4.40 -11.77 0.60
N LEU A 13 3.58 -12.27 1.53
CA LEU A 13 2.13 -12.26 1.43
C LEU A 13 1.47 -12.37 2.80
N MET A 14 0.18 -12.03 2.86
CA MET A 14 -0.68 -12.31 4.01
C MET A 14 -2.07 -12.78 3.58
N THR A 15 -2.68 -13.66 4.36
CA THR A 15 -4.02 -14.22 4.11
C THR A 15 -4.77 -14.46 5.42
N GLY A 16 -6.09 -14.61 5.37
CA GLY A 16 -6.88 -14.98 6.54
C GLY A 16 -6.71 -16.46 6.89
N GLU A 17 -6.65 -16.75 8.19
CA GLU A 17 -6.63 -18.11 8.75
C GLU A 17 -7.39 -18.11 10.08
N TYR A 18 -8.28 -19.09 10.27
CA TYR A 18 -8.95 -19.29 11.55
C TYR A 18 -8.03 -19.99 12.54
N ASN A 19 -7.86 -19.40 13.73
CA ASN A 19 -7.15 -20.06 14.81
C ASN A 19 -7.99 -21.19 15.44
N LYS A 20 -7.38 -21.93 16.38
CA LYS A 20 -8.04 -23.03 17.12
C LYS A 20 -9.31 -22.65 17.89
N HIS A 21 -9.58 -21.35 18.08
CA HIS A 21 -10.76 -20.82 18.76
C HIS A 21 -11.80 -20.24 17.78
N GLY A 22 -11.63 -20.43 16.46
CA GLY A 22 -12.55 -19.91 15.46
C GLY A 22 -12.46 -18.40 15.22
N LYS A 23 -11.40 -17.74 15.70
CA LYS A 23 -11.15 -16.32 15.42
C LYS A 23 -10.33 -16.20 14.13
N LEU A 24 -10.79 -15.34 13.21
CA LEU A 24 -10.05 -15.02 11.99
C LEU A 24 -8.82 -14.16 12.31
N CYS A 25 -7.66 -14.70 11.95
CA CYS A 25 -6.34 -14.12 12.16
C CYS A 25 -5.63 -13.93 10.80
N ALA A 26 -4.49 -13.24 10.80
CA ALA A 26 -3.69 -13.00 9.61
C ALA A 26 -2.49 -13.96 9.65
N ARG A 27 -2.45 -14.89 8.70
CA ARG A 27 -1.25 -15.67 8.39
C ARG A 27 -0.36 -14.81 7.52
N VAL A 28 0.83 -14.48 8.01
CA VAL A 28 1.82 -13.65 7.30
C VAL A 28 3.03 -14.52 6.95
N MET A 29 3.47 -14.46 5.70
CA MET A 29 4.68 -15.13 5.22
C MET A 29 5.82 -14.11 5.14
N ILE A 30 6.93 -14.41 5.82
CA ILE A 30 8.10 -13.53 5.96
C ILE A 30 9.34 -14.36 5.66
N GLY A 31 10.00 -14.10 4.53
CA GLY A 31 11.10 -14.95 4.09
C GLY A 31 10.72 -16.43 4.03
N LYS A 32 11.37 -17.28 4.83
CA LYS A 32 11.09 -18.73 4.91
C LYS A 32 10.10 -19.13 6.02
N GLU A 33 9.64 -18.18 6.81
CA GLU A 33 8.79 -18.43 7.97
C GLU A 33 7.37 -17.94 7.74
N THR A 34 6.45 -18.44 8.56
CA THR A 34 5.11 -17.86 8.65
C THR A 34 4.71 -17.66 10.11
N ILE A 35 3.99 -16.58 10.37
CA ILE A 35 3.46 -16.24 11.69
C ILE A 35 1.95 -16.06 11.63
N LEU A 36 1.28 -16.27 12.76
CA LEU A 36 -0.14 -15.99 12.92
C LEU A 36 -0.29 -14.76 13.80
N VAL A 37 -0.82 -13.68 13.24
CA VAL A 37 -1.06 -12.42 13.95
C VAL A 37 -2.52 -12.37 14.39
N ASP A 38 -2.76 -11.99 15.65
CA ASP A 38 -4.11 -11.91 16.24
C ASP A 38 -4.91 -10.67 15.78
N ARG A 39 -4.99 -10.50 14.46
CA ARG A 39 -5.69 -9.47 13.68
C ARG A 39 -6.14 -10.08 12.37
N THR A 40 -7.25 -9.64 11.79
CA THR A 40 -7.55 -10.00 10.38
C THR A 40 -6.54 -9.35 9.43
N PRO A 41 -6.35 -9.83 8.19
CA PRO A 41 -5.43 -9.19 7.25
C PRO A 41 -5.75 -7.71 7.01
N VAL A 42 -7.03 -7.34 6.98
CA VAL A 42 -7.48 -5.95 6.81
C VAL A 42 -7.17 -5.12 8.05
N GLN A 43 -7.39 -5.66 9.25
CA GLN A 43 -7.03 -4.97 10.50
C GLN A 43 -5.52 -4.79 10.63
N LEU A 44 -4.73 -5.81 10.29
CA LEU A 44 -3.27 -5.73 10.33
C LEU A 44 -2.75 -4.65 9.35
N LEU A 45 -3.35 -4.58 8.16
CA LEU A 45 -3.04 -3.55 7.18
C LEU A 45 -3.35 -2.16 7.74
N ASP A 46 -4.57 -1.96 8.24
CA ASP A 46 -5.03 -0.68 8.78
C ASP A 46 -4.24 -0.25 10.03
N ASP A 47 -3.93 -1.18 10.94
CA ASP A 47 -3.06 -0.97 12.11
C ASP A 47 -1.67 -0.50 11.65
N THR A 48 -1.10 -1.12 10.59
CA THR A 48 0.20 -0.73 10.03
C THR A 48 0.16 0.68 9.44
N LEU A 49 -0.87 0.99 8.66
CA LEU A 49 -1.05 2.31 8.06
C LEU A 49 -1.19 3.39 9.14
N LYS A 50 -2.01 3.13 10.16
CA LYS A 50 -2.25 4.07 11.27
C LYS A 50 -0.98 4.35 12.05
N TYR A 51 -0.15 3.34 12.24
CA TYR A 51 1.17 3.50 12.84
C TYR A 51 2.07 4.45 12.03
N ILE A 52 1.99 4.41 10.70
CA ILE A 52 2.75 5.29 9.80
C ILE A 52 2.16 6.71 9.75
N GLY A 53 0.84 6.85 9.88
CA GLY A 53 0.16 8.14 10.01
C GLY A 53 -1.06 8.35 9.11
N TYR A 54 -1.62 7.29 8.52
CA TYR A 54 -2.85 7.38 7.71
C TYR A 54 -3.68 6.09 7.84
N ASP A 55 -4.90 6.03 7.33
CA ASP A 55 -5.74 4.82 7.42
C ASP A 55 -5.87 4.10 6.08
N LEU A 56 -6.44 2.90 6.11
CA LEU A 56 -6.67 2.09 4.91
C LEU A 56 -7.57 2.79 3.89
N ASN A 57 -8.56 3.56 4.34
CA ASN A 57 -9.46 4.27 3.43
C ASN A 57 -8.73 5.36 2.66
N GLY A 58 -7.95 6.21 3.33
CA GLY A 58 -7.11 7.24 2.74
C GLY A 58 -6.09 6.65 1.77
N ALA A 59 -5.51 5.49 2.11
CA ALA A 59 -4.58 4.80 1.22
C ALA A 59 -5.27 4.29 -0.06
N ILE A 60 -6.50 3.77 0.04
CA ILE A 60 -7.29 3.34 -1.12
C ILE A 60 -7.72 4.54 -1.98
N VAL A 61 -8.18 5.62 -1.37
CA VAL A 61 -8.55 6.85 -2.09
C VAL A 61 -7.34 7.41 -2.83
N GLY A 62 -6.19 7.55 -2.15
CA GLY A 62 -4.95 8.01 -2.76
C GLY A 62 -4.48 7.10 -3.90
N ALA A 63 -4.63 5.78 -3.77
CA ALA A 63 -4.35 4.86 -4.85
C ALA A 63 -5.24 5.12 -6.08
N LYS A 64 -6.56 5.34 -5.89
CA LYS A 64 -7.48 5.64 -7.00
C LYS A 64 -7.14 6.94 -7.73
N GLU A 65 -6.64 7.96 -7.02
CA GLU A 65 -6.15 9.19 -7.64
C GLU A 65 -4.87 8.99 -8.49
N ILE A 66 -4.18 7.87 -8.33
CA ILE A 66 -2.95 7.56 -9.06
C ILE A 66 -3.22 6.62 -10.24
N ILE A 67 -4.00 5.56 -10.03
CA ILE A 67 -4.23 4.47 -11.00
C ILE A 67 -5.66 4.41 -11.56
N GLY A 68 -6.51 5.37 -11.19
CA GLY A 68 -7.93 5.43 -11.55
C GLY A 68 -8.83 4.57 -10.66
N ASP A 69 -10.15 4.61 -10.91
CA ASP A 69 -11.16 3.88 -10.14
C ASP A 69 -11.17 2.37 -10.44
N LYS A 70 -10.11 1.69 -10.00
CA LYS A 70 -9.98 0.23 -10.08
C LYS A 70 -10.68 -0.43 -8.90
N LYS A 71 -11.29 -1.59 -9.13
CA LYS A 71 -11.80 -2.44 -8.03
C LYS A 71 -10.64 -3.18 -7.37
N MET A 72 -10.70 -3.36 -6.05
CA MET A 72 -9.69 -4.08 -5.27
C MET A 72 -8.29 -3.47 -5.48
N CYS A 73 -8.19 -2.16 -5.24
CA CYS A 73 -6.96 -1.41 -5.47
C CYS A 73 -5.79 -1.99 -4.66
N PRO A 74 -4.58 -1.99 -5.23
CA PRO A 74 -3.36 -2.06 -4.44
C PRO A 74 -3.28 -0.87 -3.46
N VAL A 75 -2.50 -1.03 -2.41
CA VAL A 75 -2.33 -0.05 -1.34
C VAL A 75 -0.84 0.17 -1.10
N MET A 76 -0.42 1.44 -1.07
CA MET A 76 0.90 1.82 -0.56
C MET A 76 0.88 1.69 0.96
N VAL A 77 1.45 0.60 1.47
CA VAL A 77 1.50 0.30 2.91
C VAL A 77 2.52 1.16 3.62
N ASN A 78 3.69 1.36 3.00
CA ASN A 78 4.69 2.28 3.51
C ASN A 78 5.36 3.01 2.34
N PRO A 79 4.98 4.27 2.05
CA PRO A 79 5.54 5.02 0.93
C PRO A 79 7.03 5.29 1.11
N TYR A 80 7.49 5.51 2.35
CA TYR A 80 8.89 5.79 2.66
C TYR A 80 9.82 4.59 2.38
N LYS A 81 9.29 3.37 2.54
CA LYS A 81 10.00 2.11 2.24
C LYS A 81 9.58 1.50 0.89
N GLY A 82 8.69 2.14 0.14
CA GLY A 82 8.15 1.62 -1.11
C GLY A 82 7.35 0.33 -0.98
N ILE A 83 6.78 0.02 0.19
CA ILE A 83 6.01 -1.21 0.43
C ILE A 83 4.62 -1.02 -0.16
N CYS A 84 4.28 -1.87 -1.13
CA CYS A 84 2.97 -1.93 -1.78
C CYS A 84 2.40 -3.32 -1.57
N LEU A 85 1.11 -3.43 -1.25
CA LEU A 85 0.41 -4.72 -1.23
C LEU A 85 -0.81 -4.67 -2.14
N PHE A 86 -1.14 -5.79 -2.78
CA PHE A 86 -2.34 -5.88 -3.62
C PHE A 86 -3.15 -7.15 -3.35
N PRO A 87 -4.49 -7.07 -3.35
CA PRO A 87 -5.34 -8.21 -3.09
C PRO A 87 -5.64 -9.01 -4.37
N ASN A 88 -5.50 -10.33 -4.31
CA ASN A 88 -5.83 -11.21 -5.44
C ASN A 88 -7.34 -11.30 -5.71
N LYS A 89 -8.18 -11.10 -4.68
CA LYS A 89 -9.64 -11.08 -4.77
C LYS A 89 -10.21 -9.99 -3.85
N SER A 90 -11.51 -10.01 -3.58
CA SER A 90 -12.12 -9.01 -2.69
C SER A 90 -11.55 -9.11 -1.26
N PRO A 91 -11.07 -8.01 -0.65
CA PRO A 91 -10.62 -7.99 0.74
C PRO A 91 -11.68 -8.39 1.77
N LYS A 92 -12.96 -8.41 1.37
CA LYS A 92 -14.06 -8.91 2.20
C LYS A 92 -14.07 -10.44 2.33
N LYS A 93 -13.35 -11.15 1.45
CA LYS A 93 -13.22 -12.60 1.53
C LYS A 93 -12.09 -12.98 2.47
N GLU A 94 -12.34 -13.96 3.31
CA GLU A 94 -11.41 -14.42 4.34
C GLU A 94 -10.17 -15.08 3.73
N ASP A 95 -10.33 -15.75 2.60
CA ASP A 95 -9.28 -16.38 1.80
C ASP A 95 -8.61 -15.41 0.81
N CYS A 96 -8.81 -14.09 0.99
CA CYS A 96 -8.13 -13.07 0.21
C CYS A 96 -6.66 -13.00 0.60
N ILE A 97 -5.80 -13.14 -0.42
CA ILE A 97 -4.35 -13.03 -0.26
C ILE A 97 -3.93 -11.64 -0.71
N TRP A 98 -3.23 -10.94 0.17
CA TRP A 98 -2.52 -9.72 -0.14
C TRP A 98 -1.07 -10.07 -0.47
N PHE A 99 -0.66 -9.79 -1.69
CA PHE A 99 0.70 -10.05 -2.18
C PHE A 99 1.54 -8.78 -2.16
N ASN A 100 2.81 -8.93 -1.81
CA ASN A 100 3.81 -7.92 -2.10
C ASN A 100 4.34 -8.16 -3.53
N PRO A 101 4.19 -7.20 -4.46
CA PRO A 101 4.63 -7.38 -5.83
C PRO A 101 6.13 -7.62 -5.93
N ASP A 102 6.94 -7.05 -5.03
CA ASP A 102 8.41 -7.19 -5.04
C ASP A 102 8.89 -8.61 -4.74
N HIS A 103 8.04 -9.44 -4.15
CA HIS A 103 8.36 -10.83 -3.81
C HIS A 103 7.78 -11.84 -4.80
N ILE A 104 7.20 -11.39 -5.92
CA ILE A 104 6.76 -12.27 -7.01
C ILE A 104 7.87 -12.38 -8.05
N VAL A 105 8.37 -13.59 -8.26
CA VAL A 105 9.45 -13.90 -9.19
C VAL A 105 8.91 -14.20 -10.58
N ASP A 106 7.92 -15.10 -10.68
CA ASP A 106 7.32 -15.50 -11.95
C ASP A 106 5.85 -15.93 -11.76
N THR A 107 5.07 -15.90 -12.83
CA THR A 107 3.68 -16.37 -12.84
C THR A 107 3.39 -17.27 -14.03
N LYS A 108 2.86 -18.47 -13.77
CA LYS A 108 2.58 -19.49 -14.78
C LYS A 108 1.12 -19.89 -14.76
N SER A 109 0.56 -20.17 -15.93
CA SER A 109 -0.80 -20.71 -16.02
C SER A 109 -0.78 -22.19 -15.61
N ARG A 110 -1.75 -22.59 -14.79
CA ARG A 110 -2.00 -23.97 -14.40
C ARG A 110 -3.47 -24.29 -14.61
N GLY A 111 -3.87 -24.39 -15.88
CA GLY A 111 -5.27 -24.48 -16.28
C GLY A 111 -6.03 -23.20 -15.95
N TYR A 112 -7.13 -23.30 -15.21
CA TYR A 112 -7.90 -22.15 -14.73
C TYR A 112 -7.33 -21.48 -13.47
N LYS A 113 -6.17 -21.96 -13.01
CA LYS A 113 -5.44 -21.45 -11.85
C LYS A 113 -4.15 -20.76 -12.30
N THR A 114 -3.54 -20.04 -11.37
CA THR A 114 -2.23 -19.39 -11.55
C THR A 114 -1.28 -19.91 -10.51
N GLU A 115 -0.11 -20.35 -10.93
CA GLU A 115 1.02 -20.63 -10.05
C GLU A 115 1.88 -19.37 -9.96
N VAL A 116 2.16 -18.92 -8.74
CA VAL A 116 2.93 -17.72 -8.43
C VAL A 116 4.19 -18.15 -7.70
N GLU A 117 5.34 -17.98 -8.34
CA GLU A 117 6.66 -18.25 -7.74
C GLU A 117 7.06 -17.05 -6.86
N LEU A 118 7.41 -17.33 -5.61
CA LEU A 118 7.75 -16.31 -4.61
C LEU A 118 9.26 -16.25 -4.39
N SER A 119 9.75 -15.08 -3.96
CA SER A 119 11.17 -14.81 -3.73
C SER A 119 11.87 -15.71 -2.70
N ASN A 120 11.11 -16.46 -1.89
CA ASN A 120 11.64 -17.45 -0.96
C ASN A 120 11.83 -18.85 -1.58
N GLY A 121 11.58 -19.00 -2.89
CA GLY A 121 11.67 -20.27 -3.62
C GLY A 121 10.43 -21.16 -3.50
N VAL A 122 9.35 -20.68 -2.87
CA VAL A 122 8.07 -21.40 -2.76
C VAL A 122 7.11 -20.90 -3.83
N SER A 123 6.32 -21.81 -4.40
CA SER A 123 5.19 -21.45 -5.27
C SER A 123 3.85 -21.57 -4.54
N ILE A 124 2.92 -20.67 -4.84
CA ILE A 124 1.53 -20.75 -4.40
C ILE A 124 0.59 -20.84 -5.60
N ILE A 125 -0.41 -21.72 -5.53
CA ILE A 125 -1.45 -21.86 -6.55
C ILE A 125 -2.69 -21.11 -6.10
N ILE A 126 -3.18 -20.20 -6.93
CA ILE A 126 -4.39 -19.42 -6.68
C ILE A 126 -5.48 -19.71 -7.71
N ASP A 127 -6.73 -19.64 -7.26
CA ASP A 127 -7.92 -19.78 -8.11
C ASP A 127 -8.19 -18.48 -8.89
N SER A 128 -7.34 -18.23 -9.88
CA SER A 128 -7.43 -17.08 -10.77
C SER A 128 -6.81 -17.40 -12.12
N LYS A 129 -7.37 -16.81 -13.19
CA LYS A 129 -6.74 -16.83 -14.51
C LYS A 129 -5.46 -15.99 -14.48
N LEU A 130 -4.42 -16.47 -15.15
CA LEU A 130 -3.10 -15.81 -15.22
C LEU A 130 -3.20 -14.33 -15.63
N SER A 131 -3.99 -14.04 -16.67
CA SER A 131 -4.18 -12.67 -17.17
C SER A 131 -4.81 -11.74 -16.13
N PHE A 132 -5.75 -12.23 -15.31
CA PHE A 132 -6.41 -11.44 -14.29
C PHE A 132 -5.46 -11.15 -13.12
N PHE A 133 -4.70 -12.15 -12.67
CA PHE A 133 -3.68 -11.96 -11.65
C PHE A 133 -2.59 -11.00 -12.11
N ASN A 134 -2.06 -11.19 -13.34
CA ASN A 134 -1.03 -10.33 -13.89
C ASN A 134 -1.52 -8.89 -14.08
N THR A 135 -2.78 -8.67 -14.44
CA THR A 135 -3.35 -7.31 -14.49
C THR A 135 -3.29 -6.63 -13.11
N LYS A 136 -3.59 -7.35 -12.03
CA LYS A 136 -3.50 -6.82 -10.65
C LYS A 136 -2.06 -6.55 -10.24
N LEU A 137 -1.14 -7.46 -10.57
CA LEU A 137 0.29 -7.30 -10.34
C LEU A 137 0.83 -6.05 -11.04
N GLN A 138 0.52 -5.89 -12.34
CA GLN A 138 0.93 -4.70 -13.10
C GLN A 138 0.32 -3.41 -12.54
N THR A 139 -0.93 -3.45 -12.09
CA THR A 139 -1.59 -2.31 -11.43
C THR A 139 -0.87 -1.94 -10.13
N ALA A 140 -0.41 -2.92 -9.35
CA ALA A 140 0.36 -2.70 -8.13
C ALA A 140 1.73 -2.07 -8.42
N TYR A 141 2.43 -2.56 -9.44
CA TYR A 141 3.68 -1.96 -9.92
C TYR A 141 3.49 -0.53 -10.40
N GLN A 142 2.41 -0.25 -11.14
CA GLN A 142 2.07 1.09 -11.60
C GLN A 142 1.83 2.04 -10.43
N LEU A 143 1.04 1.62 -9.43
CA LEU A 143 0.83 2.41 -8.21
C LEU A 143 2.17 2.70 -7.54
N LYS A 144 2.95 1.66 -7.25
CA LYS A 144 4.23 1.79 -6.56
C LYS A 144 5.17 2.76 -7.29
N ARG A 145 5.41 2.54 -8.59
CA ARG A 145 6.27 3.40 -9.42
C ARG A 145 5.81 4.84 -9.40
N THR A 146 4.52 5.09 -9.64
CA THR A 146 3.98 6.45 -9.75
C THR A 146 3.99 7.16 -8.40
N SER A 147 3.65 6.47 -7.30
CA SER A 147 3.75 7.01 -5.95
C SER A 147 5.18 7.43 -5.61
N THR A 148 6.17 6.57 -5.89
CA THR A 148 7.58 6.90 -5.65
C THR A 148 8.05 8.08 -6.50
N GLN A 149 7.67 8.14 -7.78
CA GLN A 149 7.99 9.28 -8.65
C GLN A 149 7.37 10.60 -8.14
N ARG A 150 6.11 10.56 -7.68
CA ARG A 150 5.43 11.74 -7.10
C ARG A 150 6.08 12.17 -5.78
N GLY A 151 6.47 11.23 -4.93
CA GLY A 151 7.15 11.52 -3.66
C GLY A 151 8.54 12.11 -3.83
N ASN A 152 9.23 11.77 -4.93
CA ASN A 152 10.56 12.31 -5.28
C ASN A 152 10.49 13.48 -6.28
N HIS A 153 9.31 14.07 -6.49
CA HIS A 153 9.17 15.15 -7.47
C HIS A 153 10.03 16.36 -7.05
N PRO A 154 10.96 16.84 -7.89
CA PRO A 154 12.00 17.79 -7.49
C PRO A 154 11.48 19.21 -7.21
N ASN A 155 10.26 19.53 -7.66
CA ASN A 155 9.72 20.89 -7.58
C ASN A 155 8.44 20.94 -6.74
N THR A 156 8.32 21.99 -5.93
CA THR A 156 7.03 22.53 -5.49
C THR A 156 6.29 22.93 -6.76
N LEU A 157 5.08 22.40 -6.97
CA LEU A 157 4.22 22.67 -8.14
C LEU A 157 4.32 24.12 -8.63
N ASP A 158 4.60 24.34 -9.92
CA ASP A 158 4.77 25.64 -10.61
C ASP A 158 3.52 26.57 -10.60
N PHE A 159 2.54 26.32 -9.73
CA PHE A 159 1.34 27.13 -9.55
C PHE A 159 1.54 28.23 -8.51
N PHE A 160 2.61 29.02 -8.63
CA PHE A 160 2.79 30.22 -7.82
C PHE A 160 3.12 31.43 -8.70
N ILE A 161 2.41 32.52 -8.43
CA ILE A 161 2.78 33.84 -8.95
C ILE A 161 3.95 34.32 -8.10
N VAL A 162 5.13 34.48 -8.69
CA VAL A 162 6.28 35.11 -8.00
C VAL A 162 6.06 36.63 -8.03
N PRO A 163 5.79 37.29 -6.89
CA PRO A 163 5.67 38.74 -6.88
C PRO A 163 7.03 39.38 -7.14
N LYS A 164 7.04 40.47 -7.93
CA LYS A 164 8.27 41.12 -8.41
C LYS A 164 9.05 41.82 -7.28
N ASN A 165 8.41 42.18 -6.16
CA ASN A 165 9.04 42.89 -5.05
C ASN A 165 8.70 42.23 -3.70
N ARG A 166 9.70 41.60 -3.06
CA ARG A 166 9.54 41.02 -1.71
C ARG A 166 9.68 42.11 -0.64
N ASN A 167 8.57 42.69 -0.22
CA ASN A 167 8.54 43.50 1.01
C ASN A 167 8.71 42.60 2.26
N THR A 168 9.35 43.11 3.31
CA THR A 168 9.53 42.36 4.56
C THR A 168 8.17 42.09 5.23
N LEU A 169 7.98 40.87 5.74
CA LEU A 169 6.82 40.50 6.54
C LEU A 169 6.87 41.19 7.92
N ILE A 170 6.00 42.16 8.14
CA ILE A 170 5.89 42.90 9.40
C ILE A 170 4.52 42.62 10.03
N LYS A 171 4.53 42.27 11.31
CA LYS A 171 3.32 42.15 12.13
C LYS A 171 2.88 43.55 12.55
N SER A 172 1.72 43.99 12.07
CA SER A 172 1.16 45.27 12.47
C SER A 172 0.67 45.24 13.92
N LYS A 173 0.47 46.42 14.52
CA LYS A 173 0.04 46.57 15.92
C LYS A 173 -1.32 45.92 16.23
N ASN A 174 -2.13 45.62 15.21
CA ASN A 174 -3.41 44.91 15.37
C ASN A 174 -3.28 43.37 15.29
N GLY A 175 -2.05 42.86 15.24
CA GLY A 175 -1.75 41.42 15.21
C GLY A 175 -1.75 40.79 13.82
N LYS A 176 -2.17 41.50 12.77
CA LYS A 176 -2.17 41.00 11.39
C LYS A 176 -0.82 41.23 10.71
N TYR A 177 -0.36 40.24 9.97
CA TYR A 177 0.81 40.35 9.10
C TYR A 177 0.43 40.96 7.76
N ASN A 178 1.36 41.69 7.15
CA ASN A 178 1.18 42.41 5.89
C ASN A 178 1.28 41.51 4.64
N PHE A 179 0.71 40.29 4.68
CA PHE A 179 0.76 39.32 3.57
C PHE A 179 0.28 39.90 2.23
N GLY A 180 -0.74 40.77 2.25
CA GLY A 180 -1.27 41.43 1.04
C GLY A 180 -0.40 42.53 0.43
N SER A 181 0.71 42.90 1.07
CA SER A 181 1.66 43.94 0.60
C SER A 181 2.97 43.38 0.06
N ILE A 182 3.08 42.05 -0.06
CA ILE A 182 4.23 41.34 -0.64
C ILE A 182 4.09 41.23 -2.17
N ALA A 183 3.00 41.75 -2.76
CA ALA A 183 2.72 41.74 -4.19
C ALA A 183 3.29 42.98 -4.89
#